data_AF-A0A0R0BDD4-F1
#
_entry.id   AF-A0A0R0BDD4-F1
#
_cell.length_a   1.000
_cell.length_b   1.000
_cell.length_c   1.000
_cell.angle_alpha   90.00
_cell.angle_beta   90.00
_cell.angle_gamma   90.00
#
_symmetry.space_group_name_H-M   'P 1'
#
loop_
_entity.id
_entity.type
_entity.pdbx_description
1 polymer ?
#
loop_
_entity_poly.entity_id
_entity_poly.type
_entity_poly.pdbx_seq_one_letter_code
_entity_poly.pdbx_strand_id
1 'polypeptide(L)'
;MSSQPPITIYSTLVCPYCVAAKNFLQSKGAQWTEVRIDLDPEQREKMMALTRRTSVPQIFIGDFHVGGYDDMIALHRQGKLEPLLAGQAPA
;
A
#
# COMPACT_ATOMS: atom_id res chain seq x y z
N MET A 1 -15.03 -13.20 12.49
CA MET A 1 -13.65 -13.47 12.05
C MET A 1 -13.19 -12.24 11.30
N SER A 2 -12.45 -11.36 11.96
CA SER A 2 -12.01 -10.09 11.36
C SER A 2 -10.85 -10.38 10.41
N SER A 3 -11.18 -10.73 9.17
CA SER A 3 -10.20 -10.91 8.11
C SER A 3 -9.66 -9.54 7.73
N GLN A 4 -8.53 -9.14 8.32
CA GLN A 4 -7.82 -7.95 7.86
C GLN A 4 -7.51 -8.11 6.37
N PRO A 5 -7.80 -7.11 5.53
CA PRO A 5 -7.53 -7.20 4.11
C PRO A 5 -6.02 -7.30 3.87
N PRO A 6 -5.59 -8.08 2.87
CA PRO A 6 -4.18 -8.21 2.56
C PRO A 6 -3.62 -6.88 2.07
N ILE A 7 -2.62 -6.35 2.75
CA ILE A 7 -1.97 -5.10 2.35
C ILE A 7 -0.74 -5.45 1.51
N THR A 8 -0.65 -4.89 0.31
CA THR A 8 0.50 -5.07 -0.58
C THR A 8 1.16 -3.72 -0.85
N ILE A 9 2.47 -3.64 -0.67
CA ILE A 9 3.26 -2.44 -0.93
C ILE A 9 4.29 -2.75 -1.99
N TYR A 10 4.15 -2.12 -3.15
CA TYR A 10 5.19 -2.10 -4.16
C TYR A 10 6.23 -1.05 -3.80
N SER A 11 7.46 -1.52 -3.60
CA SER A 11 8.61 -0.70 -3.19
C SER A 11 9.83 -1.01 -4.06
N THR A 12 10.83 -0.14 -3.96
CA THR A 12 12.17 -0.36 -4.53
C THR A 12 13.22 -0.31 -3.44
N LEU A 13 14.44 -0.81 -3.73
CA LEU A 13 15.56 -0.86 -2.78
C LEU A 13 15.85 0.49 -2.11
N VAL A 14 15.77 1.58 -2.87
CA VAL A 14 16.20 2.91 -2.44
C VAL A 14 15.03 3.88 -2.59
N CYS A 15 14.05 3.79 -1.67
CA CYS A 15 12.94 4.74 -1.64
C CYS A 15 12.59 5.15 -0.20
N PRO A 16 12.83 6.41 0.20
CA PRO A 16 12.52 6.88 1.55
C PRO A 16 11.01 6.85 1.85
N TYR A 17 10.17 7.12 0.84
CA TYR A 17 8.70 7.06 0.98
C TYR A 17 8.18 5.65 1.26
N CYS A 18 8.81 4.63 0.66
CA CYS A 18 8.46 3.24 0.95
C CYS A 18 8.73 2.89 2.42
N VAL A 19 9.88 3.32 2.96
CA VAL A 19 10.22 3.11 4.38
C VAL A 19 9.23 3.84 5.29
N ALA A 20 8.88 5.09 4.96
CA ALA A 20 7.88 5.85 5.72
C ALA A 20 6.50 5.16 5.74
N ALA A 21 6.05 4.62 4.60
CA ALA A 21 4.79 3.88 4.51
C ALA A 21 4.78 2.63 5.42
N LYS A 22 5.87 1.86 5.39
CA LYS A 22 6.02 0.67 6.24
C LYS A 22 6.03 1.01 7.72
N ASN A 23 6.83 2.00 8.12
CA ASN A 23 6.88 2.44 9.52
C ASN A 23 5.51 2.92 10.00
N PHE A 24 4.77 3.61 9.14
CA PHE A 24 3.42 4.04 9.44
C PHE A 24 2.47 2.84 9.67
N LEU A 25 2.47 1.85 8.77
CA LEU A 25 1.65 0.64 8.94
C LEU A 25 2.08 -0.18 10.16
N GLN A 26 3.39 -0.23 10.44
CA GLN A 26 3.94 -0.86 11.64
C GLN A 26 3.42 -0.21 12.91
N SER A 27 3.38 1.13 12.94
CA SER A 27 2.85 1.89 14.08
C SER A 27 1.37 1.61 14.34
N LYS A 28 0.63 1.21 13.29
CA LYS A 28 -0.78 0.81 13.36
C LYS A 28 -0.96 -0.68 13.67
N GLY A 29 0.12 -1.46 13.77
CA GLY A 29 0.06 -2.90 13.99
C GLY A 29 -0.49 -3.70 12.81
N ALA A 30 -0.52 -3.10 11.61
CA ALA A 30 -0.99 -3.75 10.40
C ALA A 30 0.11 -4.65 9.81
N GLN A 31 -0.29 -5.72 9.14
CA GLN A 31 0.63 -6.59 8.39
C GLN A 31 0.54 -6.29 6.90
N TRP A 32 1.68 -6.23 6.23
CA TRP A 32 1.74 -6.01 4.78
C TRP A 32 2.77 -6.92 4.11
N THR A 33 2.54 -7.16 2.83
CA THR A 33 3.47 -7.83 1.93
C THR A 33 4.24 -6.79 1.14
N GLU A 34 5.56 -6.81 1.27
CA GLU A 34 6.44 -5.99 0.45
C GLU A 34 6.75 -6.70 -0.88
N VAL A 35 6.53 -6.00 -1.99
CA VAL A 35 6.85 -6.47 -3.33
C VAL A 35 7.91 -5.57 -3.96
N ARG A 36 9.09 -6.14 -4.19
CA ARG A 36 10.26 -5.42 -4.71
C ARG A 36 10.28 -5.44 -6.24
N ILE A 37 9.76 -4.37 -6.84
CA ILE A 37 9.69 -4.25 -8.30
C ILE A 37 11.05 -4.02 -8.97
N ASP A 38 12.10 -3.72 -8.20
CA ASP A 38 13.46 -3.58 -8.71
C ASP A 38 14.16 -4.92 -8.95
N LEU A 39 13.75 -5.96 -8.21
CA LEU A 39 14.29 -7.31 -8.35
C LEU A 39 13.42 -8.15 -9.29
N ASP A 40 12.10 -7.92 -9.28
CA ASP A 40 11.14 -8.65 -10.11
C ASP A 40 10.52 -7.76 -11.21
N PRO A 41 10.97 -7.86 -12.47
CA PRO A 41 10.39 -7.11 -13.57
C PRO A 41 8.93 -7.50 -13.84
N GLU A 42 8.53 -8.74 -13.58
CA GLU A 42 7.12 -9.15 -13.69
C GLU A 42 6.22 -8.39 -12.70
N GLN A 43 6.70 -8.14 -11.47
CA GLN A 43 5.95 -7.39 -10.47
C GLN A 43 5.84 -5.91 -10.87
N ARG A 44 6.88 -5.37 -11.52
CA ARG A 44 6.81 -4.04 -12.12
C ARG A 44 5.73 -3.94 -13.19
N GLU A 45 5.62 -4.94 -14.07
CA GLU A 45 4.56 -4.97 -15.09
C GLU A 45 3.16 -5.10 -14.47
N LYS A 46 2.99 -5.95 -13.46
CA LYS A 46 1.73 -6.04 -12.70
C LYS A 46 1.35 -4.71 -12.06
N MET A 47 2.29 -4.06 -11.37
CA MET A 47 2.08 -2.75 -10.77
C MET A 47 1.67 -1.71 -11.83
N MET A 48 2.34 -1.72 -12.98
CA MET A 48 2.02 -0.82 -14.10
C MET A 48 0.63 -1.09 -14.69
N ALA A 49 0.24 -2.36 -14.83
CA ALA A 49 -1.08 -2.74 -15.31
C ALA A 49 -2.20 -2.32 -14.33
N LEU A 50 -1.96 -2.49 -13.02
CA LEU A 50 -2.93 -2.17 -11.97
C LEU A 50 -3.07 -0.66 -11.75
N THR A 51 -1.95 0.05 -11.59
CA THR A 51 -1.94 1.46 -11.19
C THR A 51 -1.92 2.43 -12.36
N ARG A 52 -1.52 1.95 -13.56
CA ARG A 52 -1.18 2.77 -14.73
C ARG A 52 -0.15 3.87 -14.43
N ARG A 53 0.62 3.71 -13.34
CA ARG A 53 1.64 4.64 -12.87
C ARG A 53 2.97 3.91 -12.75
N THR A 54 4.05 4.63 -13.03
CA THR A 54 5.43 4.16 -12.86
C THR A 54 6.03 4.54 -11.49
N SER A 55 5.33 5.38 -10.72
CA SER A 55 5.82 5.91 -9.45
C SER A 55 5.70 4.89 -8.33
N VAL A 56 6.65 4.92 -7.39
CA VAL A 56 6.63 4.16 -6.13
C VAL A 56 6.65 5.12 -4.93
N PRO A 57 6.11 4.74 -3.76
CA PRO A 57 5.43 3.47 -3.45
C PRO A 57 4.05 3.35 -4.11
N GLN A 58 3.59 2.13 -4.37
CA GLN A 58 2.18 1.85 -4.67
C GLN A 58 1.61 0.93 -3.60
N ILE A 59 0.57 1.39 -2.90
CA ILE A 59 -0.03 0.70 -1.76
C ILE A 59 -1.41 0.19 -2.18
N PHE A 60 -1.66 -1.08 -1.90
CA PHE A 60 -2.92 -1.78 -2.11
C PHE A 60 -3.40 -2.35 -0.79
N ILE A 61 -4.69 -2.24 -0.53
CA ILE A 61 -5.36 -2.81 0.66
C ILE A 61 -6.52 -3.66 0.14
N GLY A 62 -6.35 -4.98 0.13
CA GLY A 62 -7.26 -5.90 -0.54
C GLY A 62 -7.35 -5.55 -2.03
N ASP A 63 -8.56 -5.29 -2.49
CA ASP A 63 -8.84 -4.87 -3.87
C ASP A 63 -8.75 -3.35 -4.08
N PHE A 64 -8.55 -2.58 -3.00
CA PHE A 64 -8.52 -1.12 -3.05
C PHE A 64 -7.11 -0.60 -3.32
N HIS A 65 -6.94 0.13 -4.42
CA HIS A 65 -5.71 0.86 -4.72
C HIS A 65 -5.68 2.18 -3.94
N VAL A 66 -4.80 2.27 -2.95
CA VAL A 66 -4.61 3.50 -2.18
C VAL A 66 -3.82 4.54 -2.98
N GLY A 67 -2.80 4.09 -3.72
CA GLY A 67 -1.88 4.99 -4.43
C GLY A 67 -0.54 5.12 -3.73
N GLY A 68 -0.04 6.35 -3.64
CA GLY A 68 1.26 6.65 -3.04
C GLY A 68 1.25 6.75 -1.52
N TYR A 69 2.40 7.15 -0.98
CA TYR A 69 2.51 7.51 0.44
C TYR A 69 1.63 8.71 0.77
N ASP A 70 1.61 9.74 -0.09
CA ASP A 70 0.80 10.93 0.12
C ASP A 70 -0.71 10.62 0.14
N ASP A 71 -1.16 9.77 -0.78
CA ASP A 71 -2.56 9.32 -0.83
C ASP A 71 -2.95 8.55 0.44
N MET A 72 -2.07 7.66 0.91
CA MET A 72 -2.27 6.93 2.17
C MET A 72 -2.39 7.88 3.36
N ILE A 73 -1.49 8.87 3.48
CA ILE A 73 -1.53 9.86 4.57
C ILE A 73 -2.77 10.76 4.43
N ALA A 74 -3.17 11.13 3.23
CA ALA A 74 -4.40 11.88 2.99
C ALA A 74 -5.63 11.10 3.47
N LEU A 75 -5.73 9.80 3.17
CA LEU A 75 -6.80 8.93 3.68
C LEU A 75 -6.76 8.78 5.20
N HIS A 76 -5.56 8.71 5.79
CA HIS A 76 -5.42 8.65 7.24
C HIS A 76 -5.92 9.93 7.90
N ARG A 77 -5.53 11.09 7.37
CA ARG A 77 -6.00 12.40 7.85
C ARG A 77 -7.52 12.56 7.72
N GLN A 78 -8.12 11.90 6.73
CA GLN A 78 -9.57 11.85 6.56
C GLN A 78 -10.27 10.82 7.48
N GLY A 79 -9.52 10.03 8.26
CA GLY A 79 -10.08 8.95 9.08
C GLY A 79 -10.61 7.74 8.29
N LYS A 80 -10.28 7.64 6.99
CA LYS A 80 -10.75 6.58 6.09
C LYS A 80 -9.79 5.40 6.00
N LEU A 81 -8.53 5.58 6.36
CA LEU A 81 -7.53 4.52 6.27
C LEU A 81 -7.75 3.42 7.33
N GLU A 82 -8.09 3.80 8.56
CA GLU A 82 -8.32 2.84 9.65
C GLU A 82 -9.46 1.85 9.37
N PRO A 83 -10.65 2.26 8.89
CA PRO A 83 -11.68 1.30 8.49
C PRO A 83 -11.23 0.42 7.32
N LEU A 84 -10.50 0.96 6.34
CA LEU A 84 -9.92 0.17 5.26
C LEU A 84 -8.97 -0.93 5.78
N LEU A 85 -8.07 -0.60 6.71
CA LEU A 85 -7.17 -1.56 7.35
C LEU A 85 -7.92 -2.59 8.21
N ALA A 86 -9.09 -2.21 8.75
CA ALA A 86 -9.97 -3.09 9.50
C ALA A 86 -10.90 -3.94 8.62
N GLY A 87 -10.86 -3.78 7.29
CA GLY A 87 -11.70 -4.52 6.34
C GLY A 87 -13.10 -3.92 6.13
N GLN A 88 -13.35 -2.70 6.58
CA GLN A 88 -14.52 -1.92 6.21
C GLN A 88 -14.21 -1.16 4.91
N ALA A 89 -14.53 -1.79 3.77
CA ALA A 89 -14.55 -1.09 2.49
C ALA A 89 -15.58 0.06 2.56
N PRO A 90 -15.25 1.28 2.09
CA PRO A 90 -16.23 2.36 2.02
C PRO A 90 -17.34 1.93 1.04
N ALA A 91 -18.57 1.90 1.54
CA ALA A 91 -19.78 1.63 0.75
C ALA A 91 -20.08 2.77 -0.24
#